data_AF-A0A7L0WTB3-F1
#
_entry.id   AF-A0A7L0WTB3-F1
#
_cell.length_a   1.000
_cell.length_b   1.000
_cell.length_c   1.000
_cell.angle_alpha   90.00
_cell.angle_beta   90.00
_cell.angle_gamma   90.00
#
_symmetry.space_group_name_H-M   'P 1'
#
loop_
_entity.id
_entity.type
_entity.pdbx_description
1 polymer ?
#
loop_
_entity_poly.entity_id
_entity_poly.type
_entity_poly.pdbx_seq_one_letter_code
_entity_poly.pdbx_strand_id
1 'polypeptide(L)'
;MVYFGQTSCEQDTERYIDVVKYVFSCYKKEVPLVINTMGWVKGDGLLLLTDMIRLLSPTHVVQMDVYDWRAMAPLTPEKVRLTPGLYTKGKQPARRQQMELGAAEGWKAPEGEEDASAPQYKLLYVHPEFPRAGVAGEARVHSSVLRDMSILGYLGQLQPPELGSVLPLHSLVPYQVPFSAVALRVVHTDVAPTNIMYAVNASWVGLCRIPEEIRCQADGPVLLTQTPLCDCLGFGIVRGVEMEKKLYHVLTPVPPERLRLVNCLLLGNVAIPNCVLVSQEGLEGEIPYVTSDYNYSILGAGKLRKRKHFKRREHMFQCDYT
;
A
#
# COMPACT_ATOMS: atom_id res chain seq x y z
N MET A 1 -1.49 -13.24 0.85
CA MET A 1 -1.33 -11.78 1.14
C MET A 1 -0.34 -11.24 0.13
N VAL A 2 -0.40 -9.95 -0.24
CA VAL A 2 0.61 -9.33 -1.13
C VAL A 2 1.24 -8.13 -0.42
N TYR A 3 2.56 -7.99 -0.52
CA TYR A 3 3.26 -6.82 0.03
C TYR A 3 3.38 -5.71 -1.01
N PHE A 4 2.63 -4.64 -0.82
CA PHE A 4 2.69 -3.46 -1.69
C PHE A 4 3.91 -2.57 -1.38
N GLY A 5 4.38 -2.57 -0.13
CA GLY A 5 5.61 -1.87 0.27
C GLY A 5 5.50 -0.34 0.36
N GLN A 6 4.34 0.25 0.14
CA GLN A 6 4.13 1.69 0.29
C GLN A 6 2.91 2.00 1.14
N THR A 7 2.85 3.22 1.68
CA THR A 7 1.77 3.68 2.55
C THR A 7 0.63 4.38 1.80
N SER A 8 0.84 4.64 0.51
CA SER A 8 -0.09 5.22 -0.43
C SER A 8 0.11 4.56 -1.80
N CYS A 9 -0.96 4.39 -2.56
CA CYS A 9 -0.90 3.92 -3.94
C CYS A 9 -0.58 5.03 -4.96
N GLU A 10 -0.48 6.29 -4.53
CA GLU A 10 -0.22 7.47 -5.38
C GLU A 10 0.92 7.29 -6.39
N GLN A 11 2.01 6.66 -5.93
CA GLN A 11 3.24 6.58 -6.69
C GLN A 11 3.23 5.41 -7.69
N ASP A 12 2.29 4.48 -7.56
CA ASP A 12 2.23 3.27 -8.38
C ASP A 12 0.81 2.68 -8.40
N THR A 13 -0.10 3.40 -9.07
CA THR A 13 -1.52 3.02 -9.17
C THR A 13 -1.74 1.82 -10.08
N GLU A 14 -0.86 1.59 -11.07
CA GLU A 14 -0.92 0.41 -11.96
C GLU A 14 -0.67 -0.86 -11.17
N ARG A 15 0.45 -0.90 -10.42
CA ARG A 15 0.74 -2.03 -9.54
C ARG A 15 -0.32 -2.22 -8.49
N TYR A 16 -0.89 -1.15 -7.94
CA TYR A 16 -1.97 -1.27 -6.96
C TYR A 16 -3.17 -2.02 -7.54
N ILE A 17 -3.59 -1.70 -8.77
CA ILE A 17 -4.64 -2.46 -9.47
C ILE A 17 -4.24 -3.92 -9.67
N ASP A 18 -3.01 -4.20 -10.09
CA ASP A 18 -2.56 -5.57 -10.33
C ASP A 18 -2.52 -6.39 -9.04
N VAL A 19 -2.15 -5.77 -7.90
CA VAL A 19 -2.28 -6.36 -6.57
C VAL A 19 -3.73 -6.65 -6.22
N VAL A 20 -4.66 -5.72 -6.50
CA VAL A 20 -6.09 -5.93 -6.28
C VAL A 20 -6.61 -7.09 -7.12
N LYS A 21 -6.28 -7.15 -8.42
CA LYS A 21 -6.63 -8.28 -9.30
C LYS A 21 -6.12 -9.61 -8.75
N TYR A 22 -4.86 -9.64 -8.33
CA TYR A 22 -4.22 -10.84 -7.79
C TYR A 22 -4.92 -11.35 -6.54
N VAL A 23 -5.13 -10.49 -5.55
CA VAL A 23 -5.82 -10.88 -4.30
C VAL A 23 -7.27 -11.26 -4.57
N PHE A 24 -7.96 -10.53 -5.43
CA PHE A 24 -9.35 -10.81 -5.77
C PHE A 24 -9.51 -12.13 -6.55
N SER A 25 -8.52 -12.54 -7.35
CA SER A 25 -8.55 -13.82 -8.07
C SER A 25 -8.62 -15.04 -7.12
N CYS A 26 -8.19 -14.89 -5.87
CA CYS A 26 -8.27 -15.94 -4.85
C CYS A 26 -9.68 -16.06 -4.22
N TYR A 27 -10.58 -15.11 -4.45
CA TYR A 27 -11.90 -15.09 -3.85
C TYR A 27 -12.87 -16.01 -4.60
N LYS A 28 -13.24 -17.14 -3.97
CA LYS A 28 -14.09 -18.19 -4.54
C LYS A 28 -15.61 -17.92 -4.49
N LYS A 29 -16.04 -16.78 -3.93
CA LYS A 29 -17.47 -16.42 -3.77
C LYS A 29 -18.29 -17.39 -2.89
N GLU A 30 -17.64 -18.16 -2.02
CA GLU A 30 -18.29 -19.09 -1.08
C GLU A 30 -18.82 -18.39 0.18
N VAL A 31 -18.26 -17.23 0.52
CA VAL A 31 -18.64 -16.41 1.69
C VAL A 31 -18.75 -14.94 1.29
N PRO A 32 -19.55 -14.10 1.98
CA PRO A 32 -19.60 -12.66 1.69
C PRO A 32 -18.22 -11.99 1.83
N LEU A 33 -17.91 -11.08 0.91
CA LEU A 33 -16.67 -10.28 0.92
C LEU A 33 -16.98 -8.80 1.15
N VAL A 34 -16.30 -8.20 2.12
CA VAL A 34 -16.30 -6.76 2.36
C VAL A 34 -14.94 -6.20 1.94
N ILE A 35 -14.95 -5.20 1.05
CA ILE A 35 -13.74 -4.55 0.53
C ILE A 35 -13.70 -3.12 1.06
N ASN A 36 -12.69 -2.82 1.87
CA ASN A 36 -12.37 -1.44 2.25
C ASN A 36 -11.38 -0.86 1.23
N THR A 37 -11.68 0.32 0.68
CA THR A 37 -10.87 0.97 -0.36
C THR A 37 -9.85 1.94 0.25
N MET A 38 -8.96 2.47 -0.60
CA MET A 38 -8.12 3.61 -0.23
C MET A 38 -8.98 4.86 0.06
N GLY A 39 -8.49 5.75 0.93
CA GLY A 39 -9.20 6.98 1.32
C GLY A 39 -9.15 8.12 0.28
N TRP A 40 -8.88 7.79 -0.98
CA TRP A 40 -8.64 8.78 -2.04
C TRP A 40 -9.92 9.03 -2.84
N VAL A 41 -10.56 10.16 -2.56
CA VAL A 41 -11.92 10.46 -3.06
C VAL A 41 -11.97 11.60 -4.08
N LYS A 42 -10.81 12.10 -4.53
CA LYS A 42 -10.68 13.24 -5.47
C LYS A 42 -9.59 12.96 -6.51
N GLY A 43 -9.66 13.65 -7.65
CA GLY A 43 -8.67 13.55 -8.74
C GLY A 43 -8.47 12.11 -9.19
N ASP A 44 -7.22 11.73 -9.43
CA ASP A 44 -6.82 10.38 -9.89
C ASP A 44 -7.27 9.27 -8.93
N GLY A 45 -7.41 9.57 -7.64
CA GLY A 45 -7.97 8.64 -6.67
C GLY A 45 -9.42 8.26 -6.92
N LEU A 46 -10.25 9.23 -7.31
CA LEU A 46 -11.64 8.98 -7.67
C LEU A 46 -11.76 8.22 -9.00
N LEU A 47 -10.86 8.52 -9.94
CA LEU A 47 -10.75 7.80 -11.22
C LEU A 47 -10.35 6.34 -10.99
N LEU A 48 -9.38 6.09 -10.10
CA LEU A 48 -8.96 4.76 -9.67
C LEU A 48 -10.09 4.02 -8.94
N LEU A 49 -10.83 4.68 -8.06
CA LEU A 49 -12.00 4.09 -7.39
C LEU A 49 -13.08 3.67 -8.39
N THR A 50 -13.29 4.46 -9.45
CA THR A 50 -14.20 4.13 -10.55
C THR A 50 -13.76 2.86 -11.28
N ASP A 51 -12.46 2.72 -11.59
CA ASP A 51 -11.90 1.49 -12.16
C ASP A 51 -12.06 0.29 -11.22
N MET A 52 -11.82 0.47 -9.92
CA MET A 52 -11.96 -0.60 -8.93
C MET A 52 -13.41 -1.10 -8.83
N ILE A 53 -14.41 -0.21 -8.85
CA ILE A 53 -15.82 -0.64 -8.82
C ILE A 53 -16.16 -1.44 -10.08
N ARG A 54 -15.68 -1.04 -11.25
CA ARG A 54 -15.87 -1.79 -12.50
C ARG A 54 -15.18 -3.15 -12.43
N LEU A 55 -13.92 -3.17 -12.01
CA LEU A 55 -13.09 -4.37 -11.91
C LEU A 55 -13.68 -5.40 -10.94
N LEU A 56 -14.09 -4.95 -9.75
CA LEU A 56 -14.56 -5.82 -8.67
C LEU A 56 -16.02 -6.21 -8.81
N SER A 57 -16.80 -5.44 -9.60
CA SER A 57 -18.23 -5.67 -9.83
C SER A 57 -19.00 -5.97 -8.52
N PRO A 58 -18.93 -5.09 -7.52
CA PRO A 58 -19.54 -5.35 -6.22
C PRO A 58 -21.06 -5.40 -6.33
N THR A 59 -21.73 -6.07 -5.39
CA THR A 59 -23.22 -6.06 -5.31
C THR A 59 -23.74 -4.81 -4.61
N HIS A 60 -22.93 -4.22 -3.72
CA HIS A 60 -23.25 -3.03 -2.96
C HIS A 60 -22.02 -2.10 -2.91
N VAL A 61 -22.26 -0.80 -3.03
CA VAL A 61 -21.26 0.24 -2.77
C VAL A 61 -21.74 1.04 -1.57
N VAL A 62 -20.94 1.08 -0.51
CA VAL A 62 -21.24 1.85 0.69
C VAL A 62 -20.38 3.11 0.68
N GLN A 63 -21.02 4.26 0.48
CA GLN A 63 -20.35 5.55 0.51
C GLN A 63 -20.58 6.20 1.88
N MET A 64 -19.49 6.42 2.60
CA MET A 64 -19.50 7.05 3.92
C MET A 64 -19.04 8.49 3.80
N ASP A 65 -19.85 9.44 4.28
CA ASP A 65 -19.48 10.87 4.27
C ASP A 65 -20.05 11.59 5.49
N VAL A 66 -19.36 12.61 5.97
CA VAL A 66 -19.78 13.36 7.17
C VAL A 66 -20.84 14.39 6.80
N TYR A 67 -21.80 14.61 7.71
CA TYR A 67 -22.86 15.60 7.52
C TYR A 67 -22.27 16.98 7.14
N ASP A 68 -22.88 17.66 6.17
CA ASP A 68 -22.43 18.94 5.56
C ASP A 68 -21.09 18.97 4.82
N TRP A 69 -20.37 17.85 4.75
CA TRP A 69 -19.20 17.71 3.89
C TRP A 69 -19.51 16.70 2.79
N ARG A 70 -19.69 17.14 1.55
CA ARG A 70 -19.74 16.22 0.40
C ARG A 70 -18.35 16.13 -0.20
N ALA A 71 -17.55 15.19 0.27
CA ALA A 71 -16.19 14.99 -0.23
C ALA A 71 -16.19 14.65 -1.73
N MET A 72 -17.23 13.93 -2.17
CA MET A 72 -17.41 13.46 -3.54
C MET A 72 -18.88 13.24 -3.90
N ALA A 73 -19.19 13.37 -5.19
CA ALA A 73 -20.52 13.10 -5.72
C ALA A 73 -20.91 11.62 -5.56
N PRO A 74 -22.22 11.32 -5.57
CA PRO A 74 -22.69 9.95 -5.53
C PRO A 74 -22.12 9.01 -6.59
N LEU A 75 -21.56 7.88 -6.15
CA LEU A 75 -21.15 6.78 -7.03
C LEU A 75 -22.37 5.94 -7.42
N THR A 76 -23.29 6.53 -8.19
CA THR A 76 -24.40 5.76 -8.75
C THR A 76 -23.91 4.82 -9.86
N PRO A 77 -24.58 3.68 -10.10
CA PRO A 77 -24.35 2.82 -11.25
C PRO A 77 -24.17 3.57 -12.57
N GLU A 78 -25.06 4.54 -12.81
CA GLU A 78 -25.03 5.39 -14.00
C GLU A 78 -23.80 6.31 -14.00
N LYS A 79 -23.48 6.96 -12.88
CA LYS A 79 -22.31 7.84 -12.79
C LYS A 79 -21.02 7.08 -13.02
N VAL A 80 -20.87 5.90 -12.42
CA VAL A 80 -19.71 5.02 -12.61
C VAL A 80 -19.67 4.46 -14.02
N ARG A 81 -20.79 4.27 -14.72
CA ARG A 81 -20.78 3.87 -16.14
C ARG A 81 -20.30 4.99 -17.08
N LEU A 82 -20.76 6.22 -16.84
CA LEU A 82 -20.53 7.35 -17.75
C LEU A 82 -19.17 8.05 -17.55
N THR A 83 -18.69 8.12 -16.30
CA THR A 83 -17.46 8.86 -15.96
C THR A 83 -16.22 8.06 -16.36
N PRO A 84 -15.16 8.66 -16.94
CA PRO A 84 -13.90 7.94 -17.13
C PRO A 84 -13.32 7.47 -15.79
N GLY A 85 -12.63 6.33 -15.82
CA GLY A 85 -11.73 5.91 -14.75
C GLY A 85 -10.30 6.33 -15.07
N LEU A 86 -9.34 5.87 -14.28
CA LEU A 86 -7.93 6.20 -14.46
C LEU A 86 -7.34 5.44 -15.66
N TYR A 87 -7.79 4.19 -15.86
CA TYR A 87 -7.37 3.28 -16.92
C TYR A 87 -8.51 2.85 -17.83
N THR A 88 -9.77 3.01 -17.42
CA THR A 88 -10.93 2.61 -18.24
C THR A 88 -11.73 3.81 -18.76
N LYS A 89 -12.22 3.71 -20.01
CA LYS A 89 -13.03 4.76 -20.64
C LYS A 89 -14.47 4.73 -20.09
N GLY A 90 -15.07 5.91 -19.93
CA GLY A 90 -16.51 6.02 -19.67
C GLY A 90 -17.32 5.77 -20.95
N LYS A 91 -18.53 5.20 -20.81
CA LYS A 91 -19.44 5.07 -21.95
C LYS A 91 -20.17 6.41 -22.18
N GLN A 92 -20.10 6.96 -23.40
CA GLN A 92 -20.93 8.10 -23.76
C GLN A 92 -22.39 7.65 -23.91
N PRO A 93 -23.38 8.43 -23.46
CA PRO A 93 -24.77 8.15 -23.83
C PRO A 93 -24.87 8.27 -25.35
N ALA A 94 -25.46 7.27 -26.01
CA ALA A 94 -25.76 7.34 -27.42
C ALA A 94 -26.61 8.60 -27.68
N ARG A 95 -26.02 9.63 -28.30
CA ARG A 95 -26.81 10.72 -28.86
C ARG A 95 -27.77 10.06 -29.85
N ARG A 96 -29.08 10.14 -29.59
CA ARG A 96 -30.09 9.95 -30.63
C ARG A 96 -29.80 11.00 -31.70
N GLN A 97 -29.06 10.62 -32.73
CA GLN A 97 -29.00 11.41 -33.95
C GLN A 97 -30.38 11.35 -34.56
N GLN A 98 -31.08 12.48 -34.48
CA GLN A 98 -32.19 12.75 -35.36
C GLN A 98 -31.63 12.72 -36.78
N MET A 99 -32.16 11.78 -37.55
CA MET A 99 -31.77 11.43 -38.90
C MET A 99 -31.99 12.62 -39.85
N GLU A 100 -30.90 13.14 -40.43
CA GLU A 100 -30.94 13.77 -41.75
C GLU A 100 -29.92 13.05 -42.65
N LEU A 101 -30.41 12.61 -43.81
CA LEU A 101 -29.71 11.75 -44.74
C LEU A 101 -28.54 12.45 -45.42
N GLY A 102 -27.38 11.80 -45.45
CA GLY A 102 -26.25 12.17 -46.30
C GLY A 102 -25.20 11.05 -46.32
N ALA A 103 -25.14 10.33 -47.44
CA ALA A 103 -24.31 9.15 -47.65
C ALA A 103 -22.80 9.45 -47.65
N ALA A 104 -22.01 8.61 -46.97
CA ALA A 104 -20.65 8.24 -47.36
C ALA A 104 -20.15 7.05 -46.51
N GLU A 105 -19.85 5.95 -47.20
CA GLU A 105 -19.10 4.78 -46.71
C GLU A 105 -17.67 5.21 -46.30
N GLY A 106 -16.95 4.60 -45.37
CA GLY A 106 -17.19 3.46 -44.51
C GLY A 106 -15.87 3.19 -43.76
N TRP A 107 -15.92 2.94 -42.45
CA TRP A 107 -14.81 2.38 -41.67
C TRP A 107 -15.39 1.34 -40.71
N LYS A 108 -15.10 0.05 -40.92
CA LYS A 108 -15.43 -1.02 -39.99
C LYS A 108 -14.34 -1.11 -38.91
N ALA A 109 -14.68 -0.77 -37.68
CA ALA A 109 -13.89 -1.13 -36.50
C ALA A 109 -14.02 -2.64 -36.24
N PRO A 110 -12.98 -3.31 -35.69
CA PRO A 110 -13.04 -4.74 -35.44
C PRO A 110 -14.05 -5.05 -34.33
N GLU A 111 -14.91 -6.02 -34.61
CA GLU A 111 -15.91 -6.57 -33.71
C GLU A 111 -15.24 -7.32 -32.56
N GLY A 112 -15.51 -6.85 -31.34
CA GLY A 112 -15.04 -7.40 -30.08
C GLY A 112 -15.59 -6.63 -28.89
N GLU A 113 -16.84 -6.16 -28.96
CA GLU A 113 -17.55 -5.61 -27.81
C GLU A 113 -18.38 -6.74 -27.18
N GLU A 114 -17.77 -7.44 -26.24
CA GLU A 114 -18.56 -8.12 -25.22
C GLU A 114 -19.40 -7.06 -24.51
N ASP A 115 -20.72 -7.23 -24.58
CA ASP A 115 -21.73 -6.33 -24.01
C ASP A 115 -21.62 -6.32 -22.48
N ALA A 116 -20.68 -5.53 -21.96
CA ALA A 116 -20.54 -5.31 -20.53
C ALA A 116 -21.73 -4.48 -20.06
N SER A 117 -22.76 -5.21 -19.60
CA SER A 117 -23.94 -4.67 -18.92
C SER A 117 -23.54 -3.63 -17.86
N ALA A 118 -24.36 -2.59 -17.69
CA ALA A 118 -24.07 -1.55 -16.72
C ALA A 118 -23.84 -2.16 -15.32
N PRO A 119 -22.87 -1.66 -14.53
CA PRO A 119 -22.62 -2.22 -13.21
C PRO A 119 -23.89 -2.13 -12.36
N GLN A 120 -24.52 -3.26 -12.06
CA GLN A 120 -25.71 -3.32 -11.20
C GLN A 120 -25.28 -3.52 -9.75
N TYR A 121 -25.21 -2.44 -9.00
CA TYR A 121 -25.02 -2.48 -7.56
C TYR A 121 -25.98 -1.53 -6.85
N LYS A 122 -26.28 -1.83 -5.58
CA LYS A 122 -27.04 -0.94 -4.71
C LYS A 122 -26.09 0.05 -4.03
N LEU A 123 -26.38 1.33 -4.14
CA LEU A 123 -25.63 2.38 -3.48
C LEU A 123 -26.26 2.67 -2.12
N LEU A 124 -25.46 2.54 -1.06
CA LEU A 124 -25.85 2.85 0.31
C LEU A 124 -25.07 4.06 0.80
N TYR A 125 -25.80 5.04 1.33
CA TYR A 125 -25.23 6.22 1.97
C TYR A 125 -25.22 6.05 3.47
N VAL A 126 -24.06 6.29 4.08
CA VAL A 126 -23.90 6.26 5.53
C VAL A 126 -23.34 7.60 5.99
N HIS A 127 -24.08 8.27 6.86
CA HIS A 127 -23.64 9.48 7.55
C HIS A 127 -23.28 9.11 8.98
N PRO A 128 -21.97 9.00 9.31
CA PRO A 128 -21.57 8.66 10.66
C PRO A 128 -21.79 9.85 11.61
N GLU A 129 -22.60 9.64 12.65
CA GLU A 129 -22.87 10.62 13.71
C GLU A 129 -21.99 10.42 14.95
N PHE A 130 -20.72 10.05 14.76
CA PHE A 130 -19.80 9.90 15.89
C PHE A 130 -19.19 11.25 16.27
N PRO A 131 -19.03 11.54 17.58
CA PRO A 131 -18.32 12.74 18.01
C PRO A 131 -16.95 12.81 17.31
N ARG A 132 -16.67 13.97 16.66
CA ARG A 132 -15.40 14.29 15.97
C ARG A 132 -15.18 13.58 14.63
N ALA A 133 -16.15 12.84 14.10
CA ALA A 133 -16.08 12.35 12.73
C ALA A 133 -15.97 13.53 11.74
N GLY A 134 -15.04 13.46 10.78
CA GLY A 134 -14.88 14.47 9.73
C GLY A 134 -14.15 15.75 10.12
N VAL A 135 -13.78 15.94 11.39
CA VAL A 135 -13.01 17.11 11.81
C VAL A 135 -11.52 16.87 11.54
N ALA A 136 -11.02 17.42 10.44
CA ALA A 136 -9.62 17.33 10.06
C ALA A 136 -8.72 17.93 11.17
N GLY A 137 -7.77 17.13 11.68
CA GLY A 137 -6.83 17.55 12.74
C GLY A 137 -7.25 17.16 14.16
N GLU A 138 -8.45 16.60 14.37
CA GLU A 138 -8.91 16.13 15.67
C GLU A 138 -8.75 14.61 15.90
N ALA A 139 -8.22 13.89 14.92
CA ALA A 139 -7.84 12.50 15.09
C ALA A 139 -6.87 12.39 16.28
N ARG A 140 -7.29 11.69 17.35
CA ARG A 140 -6.48 11.51 18.57
C ARG A 140 -5.14 10.83 18.29
N VAL A 141 -5.06 10.06 17.21
CA VAL A 141 -3.90 9.25 16.85
C VAL A 141 -3.64 9.38 15.35
N HIS A 142 -2.42 9.77 14.97
CA HIS A 142 -2.00 9.82 13.57
C HIS A 142 -1.86 8.42 12.98
N SER A 143 -2.14 8.25 11.69
CA SER A 143 -2.02 6.96 10.98
C SER A 143 -0.61 6.35 11.07
N SER A 144 0.44 7.17 11.20
CA SER A 144 1.80 6.70 11.44
C SER A 144 1.92 5.97 12.79
N VAL A 145 1.31 6.50 13.84
CA VAL A 145 1.36 5.89 15.18
C VAL A 145 0.60 4.56 15.20
N LEU A 146 -0.58 4.49 14.57
CA LEU A 146 -1.32 3.23 14.45
C LEU A 146 -0.55 2.17 13.66
N ARG A 147 0.20 2.60 12.63
CA ARG A 147 1.10 1.71 11.88
C ARG A 147 2.24 1.21 12.76
N ASP A 148 2.87 2.10 13.52
CA ASP A 148 3.94 1.72 14.44
C ASP A 148 3.44 0.73 15.48
N MET A 149 2.26 0.97 16.07
CA MET A 149 1.61 0.03 16.99
C MET A 149 1.32 -1.32 16.33
N SER A 150 0.89 -1.34 15.06
CA SER A 150 0.65 -2.59 14.32
C SER A 150 1.94 -3.37 14.07
N ILE A 151 3.03 -2.67 13.72
CA ILE A 151 4.36 -3.29 13.55
C ILE A 151 4.87 -3.84 14.88
N LEU A 152 4.78 -3.07 15.96
CA LEU A 152 5.18 -3.49 17.31
C LEU A 152 4.34 -4.69 17.79
N GLY A 153 3.03 -4.68 17.56
CA GLY A 153 2.15 -5.80 17.89
C GLY A 153 2.50 -7.07 17.11
N TYR A 154 2.89 -6.93 15.84
CA TYR A 154 3.40 -8.05 15.05
C TYR A 154 4.74 -8.58 15.60
N LEU A 155 5.70 -7.68 15.89
CA LEU A 155 7.00 -8.06 16.45
C LEU A 155 6.90 -8.60 17.89
N GLY A 156 5.87 -8.22 18.64
CA GLY A 156 5.57 -8.78 19.96
C GLY A 156 5.34 -10.29 19.95
N GLN A 157 5.00 -10.88 18.80
CA GLN A 157 4.90 -12.34 18.64
C GLN A 157 6.25 -13.06 18.72
N LEU A 158 7.37 -12.32 18.65
CA LEU A 158 8.71 -12.86 18.92
C LEU A 158 8.96 -13.11 20.41
N GLN A 159 8.12 -12.53 21.28
CA GLN A 159 8.29 -12.65 22.72
C GLN A 159 7.83 -14.04 23.19
N PRO A 160 8.60 -14.69 24.08
CA PRO A 160 8.18 -15.95 24.66
C PRO A 160 6.91 -15.72 25.51
N PRO A 161 5.85 -16.53 25.32
CA PRO A 161 4.57 -16.33 26.01
C PRO A 161 4.65 -16.53 27.53
N GLU A 162 5.70 -17.21 27.99
CA GLU A 162 5.91 -17.61 29.38
C GLU A 162 6.65 -16.55 30.22
N LEU A 163 7.22 -15.53 29.59
CA LEU A 163 8.04 -14.53 30.28
C LEU A 163 7.20 -13.32 30.68
N GLY A 164 7.28 -12.94 31.96
CA GLY A 164 6.57 -11.76 32.48
C GLY A 164 7.14 -10.41 32.03
N SER A 165 8.33 -10.41 31.42
CA SER A 165 9.00 -9.22 30.89
C SER A 165 9.25 -9.35 29.38
N VAL A 166 9.20 -8.21 28.69
CA VAL A 166 9.50 -8.11 27.26
C VAL A 166 11.01 -8.11 27.06
N LEU A 167 11.52 -9.05 26.28
CA LEU A 167 12.92 -9.07 25.88
C LEU A 167 13.20 -8.00 24.82
N PRO A 168 14.32 -7.26 24.94
CA PRO A 168 14.71 -6.31 23.90
C PRO A 168 15.06 -7.08 22.62
N LEU A 169 14.72 -6.54 21.45
CA LEU A 169 14.90 -7.23 20.16
C LEU A 169 16.35 -7.61 19.87
N HIS A 170 17.33 -6.86 20.39
CA HIS A 170 18.73 -7.21 20.24
C HIS A 170 19.16 -8.44 21.06
N SER A 171 18.39 -8.87 22.06
CA SER A 171 18.64 -10.12 22.78
C SER A 171 18.11 -11.36 22.06
N LEU A 172 17.25 -11.18 21.06
CA LEU A 172 16.65 -12.28 20.30
C LEU A 172 17.62 -12.83 19.26
N VAL A 173 17.61 -14.15 19.06
CA VAL A 173 18.45 -14.82 18.06
C VAL A 173 17.84 -14.65 16.65
N PRO A 174 18.54 -14.01 15.69
CA PRO A 174 18.05 -13.88 14.33
C PRO A 174 18.25 -15.16 13.52
N TYR A 175 17.43 -15.33 12.49
CA TYR A 175 17.68 -16.31 11.43
C TYR A 175 18.83 -15.84 10.55
N GLN A 176 19.74 -16.76 10.22
CA GLN A 176 20.80 -16.53 9.25
C GLN A 176 20.34 -16.98 7.87
N VAL A 177 20.34 -16.06 6.90
CA VAL A 177 19.88 -16.32 5.53
C VAL A 177 21.00 -15.98 4.55
N PRO A 178 21.54 -16.95 3.79
CA PRO A 178 22.54 -16.67 2.77
C PRO A 178 22.05 -15.68 1.70
N PHE A 179 22.92 -14.81 1.21
CA PHE A 179 22.59 -13.86 0.15
C PHE A 179 22.03 -14.52 -1.11
N SER A 180 22.54 -15.70 -1.45
CA SER A 180 22.13 -16.48 -2.62
C SER A 180 20.80 -17.22 -2.43
N ALA A 181 20.32 -17.37 -1.19
CA ALA A 181 19.10 -18.12 -0.90
C ALA A 181 17.82 -17.32 -1.18
N VAL A 182 17.93 -15.98 -1.27
CA VAL A 182 16.79 -15.10 -1.46
C VAL A 182 17.08 -14.03 -2.51
N ALA A 183 16.06 -13.73 -3.32
CA ALA A 183 16.08 -12.59 -4.22
C ALA A 183 15.68 -11.31 -3.46
N LEU A 184 16.26 -10.18 -3.83
CA LEU A 184 16.09 -8.90 -3.15
C LEU A 184 15.60 -7.83 -4.13
N ARG A 185 14.62 -7.05 -3.70
CA ARG A 185 14.12 -5.88 -4.46
C ARG A 185 13.72 -4.75 -3.54
N VAL A 186 14.15 -3.53 -3.85
CA VAL A 186 13.58 -2.29 -3.30
C VAL A 186 12.42 -1.87 -4.18
N VAL A 187 11.21 -1.81 -3.61
CA VAL A 187 9.97 -1.67 -4.41
C VAL A 187 9.48 -0.23 -4.54
N HIS A 188 9.99 0.68 -3.71
CA HIS A 188 9.49 2.05 -3.59
C HIS A 188 10.40 3.10 -4.23
N THR A 189 11.62 2.73 -4.62
CA THR A 189 12.58 3.61 -5.27
C THR A 189 13.67 2.76 -5.93
N ASP A 190 14.31 3.32 -6.95
CA ASP A 190 15.52 2.74 -7.51
C ASP A 190 16.71 2.98 -6.59
N VAL A 191 17.50 1.92 -6.38
CA VAL A 191 18.72 1.96 -5.57
C VAL A 191 19.83 1.33 -6.39
N ALA A 192 20.96 2.03 -6.49
CA ALA A 192 22.13 1.49 -7.18
C ALA A 192 22.56 0.17 -6.52
N PRO A 193 22.92 -0.88 -7.30
CA PRO A 193 23.32 -2.17 -6.76
C PRO A 193 24.43 -2.10 -5.69
N THR A 194 25.34 -1.13 -5.82
CA THR A 194 26.42 -0.88 -4.84
C THR A 194 25.92 -0.45 -3.46
N ASN A 195 24.71 0.12 -3.39
CA ASN A 195 24.15 0.71 -2.17
C ASN A 195 23.02 -0.12 -1.56
N ILE A 196 22.59 -1.19 -2.23
CA ILE A 196 21.39 -1.92 -1.84
C ILE A 196 21.51 -2.56 -0.46
N MET A 197 22.70 -3.00 -0.07
CA MET A 197 22.95 -3.59 1.24
C MET A 197 22.81 -2.57 2.38
N TYR A 198 23.15 -1.30 2.14
CA TYR A 198 22.92 -0.24 3.11
C TYR A 198 21.44 0.07 3.27
N ALA A 199 20.67 0.03 2.18
CA ALA A 199 19.22 0.22 2.22
C ALA A 199 18.50 -0.93 2.96
N VAL A 200 19.01 -2.15 2.84
CA VAL A 200 18.42 -3.33 3.50
C VAL A 200 18.77 -3.40 4.99
N ASN A 201 19.93 -2.91 5.41
CA ASN A 201 20.29 -2.99 6.82
C ASN A 201 19.34 -2.13 7.70
N ALA A 202 18.94 -2.68 8.85
CA ALA A 202 17.95 -2.08 9.76
C ALA A 202 16.60 -1.74 9.11
N SER A 203 16.16 -2.55 8.14
CA SER A 203 14.93 -2.30 7.37
C SER A 203 13.80 -3.29 7.67
N TRP A 204 12.57 -2.83 7.42
CA TRP A 204 11.37 -3.69 7.42
C TRP A 204 11.15 -4.28 6.03
N VAL A 205 11.04 -5.61 5.96
CA VAL A 205 10.92 -6.35 4.70
C VAL A 205 9.70 -7.27 4.68
N GLY A 206 9.10 -7.39 3.50
CA GLY A 206 8.13 -8.43 3.19
C GLY A 206 8.86 -9.73 2.85
N LEU A 207 8.50 -10.81 3.54
CA LEU A 207 9.03 -12.16 3.33
C LEU A 207 8.14 -12.87 2.32
N CYS A 208 8.60 -12.97 1.08
CA CYS A 208 7.78 -13.35 -0.07
C CYS A 208 8.24 -14.65 -0.73
N ARG A 209 7.32 -15.28 -1.45
CA ARG A 209 7.56 -16.45 -2.28
C ARG A 209 7.28 -16.11 -3.74
N ILE A 210 8.33 -16.04 -4.55
CA ILE A 210 8.21 -15.98 -6.01
C ILE A 210 8.16 -17.39 -6.61
N PRO A 211 7.37 -17.63 -7.68
CA PRO A 211 7.33 -18.94 -8.34
C PRO A 211 8.62 -19.28 -9.08
N GLU A 212 9.36 -18.27 -9.52
CA GLU A 212 10.58 -18.41 -10.30
C GLU A 212 11.72 -19.00 -9.46
N GLU A 213 12.44 -19.95 -10.04
CA GLU A 213 13.66 -20.46 -9.44
C GLU A 213 14.74 -19.39 -9.41
N ILE A 214 15.30 -19.19 -8.22
CA ILE A 214 16.40 -18.26 -7.99
C ILE A 214 17.66 -18.91 -8.56
N ARG A 215 17.97 -18.57 -9.82
CA ARG A 215 19.19 -19.02 -10.47
C ARG A 215 20.36 -18.19 -9.94
N CYS A 216 21.03 -18.70 -8.91
CA CYS A 216 22.22 -18.06 -8.37
C CYS A 216 23.48 -18.73 -8.96
N GLN A 217 24.23 -17.99 -9.79
CA GLN A 217 25.53 -18.45 -10.31
C GLN A 217 26.72 -17.88 -9.51
N ALA A 218 26.47 -16.94 -8.60
CA ALA A 218 27.48 -16.27 -7.81
C ALA A 218 27.15 -16.34 -6.32
N ASP A 219 28.19 -16.26 -5.49
CA ASP A 219 28.08 -16.17 -4.04
C ASP A 219 27.75 -14.72 -3.65
N GLY A 220 26.64 -14.16 -4.14
CA GLY A 220 26.28 -12.75 -3.96
C GLY A 220 24.77 -12.55 -3.92
N PRO A 221 24.28 -11.34 -3.65
CA PRO A 221 22.84 -11.09 -3.60
C PRO A 221 22.20 -11.27 -4.96
N VAL A 222 21.05 -11.92 -4.99
CA VAL A 222 20.24 -12.01 -6.19
C VAL A 222 19.33 -10.79 -6.25
N LEU A 223 19.56 -9.88 -7.20
CA LEU A 223 18.79 -8.64 -7.32
C LEU A 223 17.75 -8.75 -8.42
N LEU A 224 16.49 -8.49 -8.09
CA LEU A 224 15.43 -8.45 -9.10
C LEU A 224 15.40 -7.11 -9.82
N THR A 225 15.22 -7.14 -11.13
CA THR A 225 15.07 -5.95 -11.99
C THR A 225 13.65 -5.41 -12.01
N GLN A 226 12.66 -6.24 -11.71
CA GLN A 226 11.24 -5.88 -11.64
C GLN A 226 10.65 -6.33 -10.31
N THR A 227 9.58 -5.67 -9.88
CA THR A 227 8.92 -6.02 -8.63
C THR A 227 7.92 -7.15 -8.87
N PRO A 228 8.14 -8.36 -8.31
CA PRO A 228 7.27 -9.50 -8.57
C PRO A 228 5.87 -9.30 -7.95
N LEU A 229 4.87 -9.90 -8.58
CA LEU A 229 3.52 -10.04 -8.02
C LEU A 229 3.44 -11.43 -7.38
N CYS A 230 3.54 -11.48 -6.05
CA CYS A 230 3.81 -12.72 -5.33
C CYS A 230 3.20 -12.75 -3.93
N ASP A 231 3.13 -13.95 -3.36
CA ASP A 231 2.65 -14.17 -2.02
C ASP A 231 3.65 -13.67 -0.97
N CYS A 232 3.18 -12.80 -0.09
CA CYS A 232 3.86 -12.41 1.13
C CYS A 232 3.41 -13.33 2.27
N LEU A 233 4.37 -14.06 2.84
CA LEU A 233 4.15 -15.03 3.91
C LEU A 233 4.20 -14.37 5.30
N GLY A 234 4.85 -13.22 5.40
CA GLY A 234 4.89 -12.40 6.60
C GLY A 234 5.92 -11.29 6.46
N PHE A 235 6.33 -10.74 7.59
CA PHE A 235 7.27 -9.62 7.64
C PHE A 235 8.43 -9.92 8.58
N GLY A 236 9.51 -9.19 8.42
CA GLY A 236 10.67 -9.26 9.31
C GLY A 236 11.48 -7.97 9.32
N ILE A 237 12.40 -7.91 10.29
CA ILE A 237 13.44 -6.87 10.35
C ILE A 237 14.75 -7.51 9.92
N VAL A 238 15.44 -6.90 8.96
CA VAL A 238 16.83 -7.24 8.70
C VAL A 238 17.67 -6.52 9.75
N ARG A 239 18.02 -7.27 10.81
CA ARG A 239 18.78 -6.79 11.96
C ARG A 239 20.21 -6.41 11.58
N GLY A 240 20.79 -7.16 10.64
CA GLY A 240 22.17 -7.00 10.24
C GLY A 240 22.43 -7.61 8.88
N VAL A 241 23.42 -7.06 8.18
CA VAL A 241 23.94 -7.59 6.91
C VAL A 241 25.43 -7.86 7.11
N GLU A 242 25.83 -9.13 7.05
CA GLU A 242 27.22 -9.56 7.24
C GLU A 242 27.85 -9.84 5.87
N MET A 243 28.67 -8.89 5.38
CA MET A 243 29.22 -8.95 4.01
C MET A 243 30.28 -10.03 3.84
N GLU A 244 31.08 -10.33 4.87
CA GLU A 244 32.16 -11.33 4.80
C GLU A 244 31.59 -12.75 4.66
N LYS A 245 30.63 -13.11 5.52
CA LYS A 245 29.94 -14.41 5.47
C LYS A 245 28.77 -14.45 4.51
N LYS A 246 28.38 -13.30 3.96
CA LYS A 246 27.28 -13.13 3.01
C LYS A 246 25.94 -13.61 3.56
N LEU A 247 25.63 -13.14 4.77
CA LEU A 247 24.43 -13.49 5.52
C LEU A 247 23.58 -12.27 5.82
N TYR A 248 22.28 -12.42 5.64
CA TYR A 248 21.28 -11.58 6.27
C TYR A 248 20.95 -12.16 7.65
N HIS A 249 20.88 -11.29 8.65
CA HIS A 249 20.38 -11.63 9.99
C HIS A 249 18.95 -11.08 10.12
N VAL A 250 17.95 -11.96 10.12
CA VAL A 250 16.53 -11.58 10.05
C VAL A 250 15.79 -11.97 11.32
N LEU A 251 15.08 -11.01 11.92
CA LEU A 251 14.11 -11.25 13.00
C LEU A 251 12.70 -11.31 12.43
N THR A 252 11.99 -12.41 12.65
CA THR A 252 10.61 -12.58 12.19
C THR A 252 9.84 -13.58 13.06
N PRO A 253 8.56 -13.31 13.38
CA PRO A 253 7.70 -14.28 14.05
C PRO A 253 7.13 -15.34 13.08
N VAL A 254 7.51 -15.32 11.79
CA VAL A 254 7.06 -16.34 10.83
C VAL A 254 7.62 -17.72 11.23
N PRO A 255 6.76 -18.74 11.42
CA PRO A 255 7.19 -20.08 11.80
C PRO A 255 8.12 -20.74 10.76
N PRO A 256 9.04 -21.62 11.17
CA PRO A 256 10.00 -22.27 10.28
C PRO A 256 9.37 -22.99 9.07
N GLU A 257 8.20 -23.59 9.23
CA GLU A 257 7.51 -24.32 8.16
C GLU A 257 7.14 -23.40 7.00
N ARG A 258 6.74 -22.16 7.31
CA ARG A 258 6.43 -21.13 6.31
C ARG A 258 7.68 -20.40 5.85
N LEU A 259 8.65 -20.18 6.75
CA LEU A 259 9.89 -19.47 6.44
C LEU A 259 10.73 -20.20 5.38
N ARG A 260 10.71 -21.54 5.38
CA ARG A 260 11.37 -22.38 4.34
C ARG A 260 10.85 -22.13 2.92
N LEU A 261 9.66 -21.57 2.78
CA LEU A 261 9.06 -21.25 1.48
C LEU A 261 9.44 -19.85 0.99
N VAL A 262 10.04 -19.02 1.86
CA VAL A 262 10.47 -17.66 1.51
C VAL A 262 11.73 -17.75 0.67
N ASN A 263 11.65 -17.14 -0.50
CA ASN A 263 12.77 -17.04 -1.43
C ASN A 263 12.95 -15.58 -1.91
N CYS A 264 12.16 -14.62 -1.44
CA CYS A 264 12.31 -13.23 -1.82
C CYS A 264 12.11 -12.27 -0.65
N LEU A 265 12.98 -11.26 -0.55
CA LEU A 265 12.86 -10.12 0.35
C LEU A 265 12.48 -8.88 -0.45
N LEU A 266 11.31 -8.30 -0.13
CA LEU A 266 10.85 -7.06 -0.71
C LEU A 266 10.99 -5.93 0.31
N LEU A 267 11.77 -4.89 -0.04
CA LEU A 267 11.97 -3.69 0.79
C LEU A 267 11.06 -2.55 0.32
N GLY A 268 10.20 -2.08 1.23
CA GLY A 268 9.27 -0.97 1.01
C GLY A 268 9.71 0.34 1.65
N ASN A 269 8.83 1.34 1.59
CA ASN A 269 8.95 2.65 2.25
C ASN A 269 8.27 2.66 3.64
N VAL A 270 8.13 1.48 4.25
CA VAL A 270 7.68 1.35 5.63
C VAL A 270 8.93 1.20 6.47
N ALA A 271 9.21 2.19 7.32
CA ALA A 271 10.34 2.13 8.24
C ALA A 271 9.98 1.32 9.50
N ILE A 272 11.00 0.78 10.17
CA ILE A 272 10.83 0.27 11.52
C ILE A 272 10.48 1.42 12.48
N PRO A 273 9.64 1.19 13.51
CA PRO A 273 9.33 2.22 14.49
C PRO A 273 10.58 2.71 15.22
N ASN A 274 10.75 4.02 15.41
CA ASN A 274 11.95 4.58 16.03
C ASN A 274 12.27 3.98 17.41
N CYS A 275 11.24 3.64 18.19
CA CYS A 275 11.39 3.01 19.50
C CYS A 275 12.11 1.65 19.45
N VAL A 276 12.11 0.97 18.30
CA VAL A 276 12.95 -0.22 18.07
C VAL A 276 14.44 0.13 18.13
N LEU A 277 14.86 1.35 17.82
CA LEU A 277 16.26 1.75 17.90
C LEU A 277 16.60 2.45 19.23
N VAL A 278 15.71 3.33 19.71
CA VAL A 278 16.03 4.26 20.81
C VAL A 278 15.45 3.89 22.18
N SER A 279 14.59 2.87 22.27
CA SER A 279 13.83 2.55 23.49
C SER A 279 14.02 1.11 23.96
N GLN A 280 15.15 0.48 23.64
CA GLN A 280 15.51 -0.84 24.15
C GLN A 280 16.44 -0.73 25.36
N GLU A 281 16.19 -1.51 26.41
CA GLU A 281 17.02 -1.57 27.61
C GLU A 281 18.33 -2.33 27.36
N GLY A 282 19.42 -1.94 28.03
CA GLY A 282 20.68 -2.69 28.01
C GLY A 282 21.65 -2.37 26.86
N LEU A 283 21.38 -1.31 26.09
CA LEU A 283 22.31 -0.80 25.08
C LEU A 283 23.27 0.22 25.72
N GLU A 284 24.57 0.02 25.55
CA GLU A 284 25.63 0.96 25.91
C GLU A 284 26.42 1.38 24.66
N GLY A 285 26.80 2.66 24.59
CA GLY A 285 27.62 3.21 23.49
C GLY A 285 26.82 3.78 22.31
N GLU A 286 27.49 3.89 21.16
CA GLU A 286 26.90 4.43 19.94
C GLU A 286 25.92 3.44 19.31
N ILE A 287 24.70 3.91 19.03
CA ILE A 287 23.65 3.10 18.40
C ILE A 287 23.61 3.45 16.91
N PRO A 288 23.84 2.49 15.99
CA PRO A 288 23.75 2.75 14.56
C PRO A 288 22.41 3.36 14.17
N TYR A 289 22.42 4.28 13.21
CA TYR A 289 21.25 5.03 12.72
C TYR A 289 20.61 6.00 13.72
N VAL A 290 21.18 6.14 14.93
CA VAL A 290 20.77 7.11 15.94
C VAL A 290 21.89 8.12 16.11
N THR A 291 21.52 9.40 16.18
CA THR A 291 22.47 10.50 16.38
C THR A 291 21.87 11.51 17.33
N SER A 292 22.65 11.92 18.32
CA SER A 292 22.33 12.97 19.28
C SER A 292 22.94 14.32 18.89
N ASP A 293 23.74 14.36 17.82
CA ASP A 293 24.62 15.49 17.51
C ASP A 293 23.92 16.63 16.75
N TYR A 294 22.64 16.44 16.40
CA TYR A 294 21.85 17.48 15.76
C TYR A 294 21.27 18.46 16.77
N ASN A 295 21.86 19.65 16.79
CA ASN A 295 21.31 20.79 17.50
C ASN A 295 20.11 21.38 16.75
N TYR A 296 18.89 21.07 17.20
CA TYR A 296 17.65 21.61 16.62
C TYR A 296 17.44 23.12 16.84
N SER A 297 18.36 23.81 17.56
CA SER A 297 18.33 25.28 17.69
C SER A 297 18.78 26.02 16.42
N ILE A 298 19.34 25.31 15.43
CA ILE A 298 19.79 25.91 14.16
C ILE A 298 18.62 25.91 13.16
N LEU A 299 17.95 27.06 13.05
CA LEU A 299 16.95 27.37 12.02
C LEU A 299 17.60 27.37 10.63
N GLY A 300 17.66 26.22 9.94
CA GLY A 300 18.12 26.23 8.54
C GLY A 300 18.14 24.90 7.80
N ALA A 301 18.41 23.77 8.47
CA ALA A 301 18.68 22.50 7.79
C ALA A 301 17.60 21.41 7.98
N GLY A 302 16.47 21.72 8.61
CA GLY A 302 15.34 20.79 8.68
C GLY A 302 14.54 20.75 7.37
N LYS A 303 14.13 19.56 6.91
CA LYS A 303 13.14 19.41 5.83
C LYS A 303 11.91 20.25 6.19
N LEU A 304 11.69 21.35 5.48
CA LEU A 304 10.53 22.24 5.67
C LEU A 304 9.25 21.42 5.61
N ARG A 305 8.68 21.11 6.78
CA ARG A 305 7.31 20.61 6.88
C ARG A 305 6.41 21.74 6.42
N LYS A 306 6.02 21.73 5.13
CA LYS A 306 4.96 22.60 4.61
C LYS A 306 3.72 22.39 5.49
N ARG A 307 3.44 23.33 6.39
CA ARG A 307 2.13 23.43 7.04
C ARG A 307 1.14 23.79 5.94
N LYS A 308 0.38 22.81 5.44
CA LYS A 308 -0.72 23.02 4.48
C LYS A 308 -1.93 23.68 5.18
N HIS A 309 -1.71 24.79 5.88
CA HIS A 309 -2.78 25.66 6.39
C HIS A 309 -2.92 26.93 5.55
N PHE A 310 -2.79 26.82 4.23
CA PHE A 310 -3.43 27.78 3.36
C PHE A 310 -4.83 27.24 3.06
N LYS A 311 -5.85 27.81 3.72
CA LYS A 311 -7.24 27.68 3.28
C LYS A 311 -7.30 28.23 1.86
N ARG A 312 -7.32 27.33 0.87
CA ARG A 312 -7.63 27.69 -0.51
C ARG A 312 -9.12 28.04 -0.52
N ARG A 313 -9.48 29.23 -1.02
CA ARG A 313 -10.88 29.69 -1.10
C ARG A 313 -11.76 28.55 -1.64
N GLU A 314 -12.71 28.12 -0.83
CA GLU A 314 -13.75 27.17 -1.23
C GLU A 314 -14.65 27.91 -2.22
N HIS A 315 -14.67 27.44 -3.47
CA HIS A 315 -15.76 27.78 -4.36
C HIS A 315 -16.98 26.98 -3.89
N MET A 316 -17.82 27.62 -3.08
CA MET A 316 -19.16 27.15 -2.82
C MET A 316 -19.92 27.10 -4.15
N PHE A 317 -20.44 25.94 -4.51
CA PHE A 317 -21.49 25.87 -5.51
C PHE A 317 -22.76 26.43 -4.88
N GLN A 318 -23.23 27.55 -5.41
CA GLN A 318 -24.50 28.15 -5.04
C GLN A 318 -25.62 27.21 -5.53
N CYS A 319 -26.48 26.76 -4.62
CA CYS A 319 -27.71 26.09 -4.99
C CYS A 319 -28.76 27.16 -5.29
N ASP A 320 -29.14 27.30 -6.55
CA ASP A 320 -30.43 27.89 -6.90
C ASP A 320 -31.48 26.79 -6.71
N TYR A 321 -32.33 26.99 -5.70
CA TYR A 321 -33.56 26.24 -5.57
C TYR A 321 -34.68 27.00 -6.30
N THR A 322 -35.07 26.49 -7.47
CA THR A 322 -36.44 26.51 -7.99
C THR A 322 -36.69 25.21 -8.73
#